data_AF-A0A1Q3JQ29-F1
#
_entry.id   AF-A0A1Q3JQ29-F1
#
_cell.length_a   1.000
_cell.length_b   1.000
_cell.length_c   1.000
_cell.angle_alpha   90.00
_cell.angle_beta   90.00
_cell.angle_gamma   90.00
#
_symmetry.space_group_name_H-M   'P 1'
#
loop_
_entity.id
_entity.type
_entity.pdbx_description
1 polymer ?
#
loop_
_entity_poly.entity_id
_entity_poly.type
_entity_poly.pdbx_seq_one_letter_code
_entity_poly.pdbx_strand_id
1 'polypeptide(L)'
;MTTARPESPRRGSGAPYLLTGHKWFFSVPMSDLFLTLAQTDKGLSCFLATGWLPDGSRNRLKLQRLKDKCGNKSNASSEVEFYGLHAVMLGEEGRGIRTIIEMAHLTRLDFAVGSSGLMRQALSQAIHHTSNRRAFQRGLIDLPIMRNVVADLAVESEALMWMSMRLAQALDHAETDRAEAMLSRIATPVAKYWACKRAPQFVAEALECHGGNGFIADHLMERLYREAPLNGIWEGTGNVICLDVLRAMQREPDSVGVFLGEVRKARGGDTRLDTFTDRLERRLMKVNDLEPIVRRVVEMMAFALQASLLVRYSTPAVASAFCAARLDGDWGRAFGTLPHGLDTQSIVDRARIEAS
;
A
#
# COMPACT_ATOMS: atom_id res chain seq x y z
N MET A 1 20.78 -19.70 3.93
CA MET A 1 20.94 -18.57 4.89
C MET A 1 22.20 -17.83 4.50
N THR A 2 22.16 -16.49 4.42
CA THR A 2 23.34 -15.68 4.08
C THR A 2 24.09 -15.29 5.33
N THR A 3 25.40 -15.55 5.36
CA THR A 3 26.29 -15.24 6.48
C THR A 3 27.28 -14.16 6.07
N ALA A 4 27.81 -13.43 7.05
CA ALA A 4 28.80 -12.39 6.86
C ALA A 4 30.00 -12.63 7.79
N ARG A 5 31.21 -12.59 7.22
CA ARG A 5 32.47 -12.65 7.98
C ARG A 5 33.24 -11.34 7.85
N PRO A 6 33.85 -10.81 8.92
CA PRO A 6 34.71 -9.63 8.81
C PRO A 6 35.85 -9.90 7.82
N GLU A 7 36.20 -8.90 7.00
CA GLU A 7 37.37 -8.97 6.12
C GLU A 7 38.68 -8.63 6.87
N SER A 8 38.56 -7.97 8.02
CA SER A 8 39.68 -7.57 8.89
C SER A 8 39.32 -7.76 10.38
N PRO A 9 40.25 -7.56 11.32
CA PRO A 9 39.92 -7.56 12.76
C PRO A 9 38.88 -6.52 13.18
N ARG A 10 38.71 -5.44 12.38
CA ARG A 10 37.69 -4.41 12.65
C ARG A 10 36.29 -4.98 12.40
N ARG A 11 35.39 -4.76 13.37
CA ARG A 11 33.97 -5.17 13.33
C ARG A 11 33.05 -3.97 13.54
N GLY A 12 31.76 -4.16 13.28
CA GLY A 12 30.71 -3.16 13.53
C GLY A 12 30.49 -2.19 12.36
N SER A 13 29.67 -1.16 12.59
CA SER A 13 29.28 -0.18 11.57
C SER A 13 30.49 0.41 10.83
N GLY A 14 30.40 0.47 9.50
CA GLY A 14 31.47 0.96 8.63
C GLY A 14 32.62 -0.02 8.39
N ALA A 15 32.63 -1.20 9.04
CA ALA A 15 33.66 -2.21 8.79
C ALA A 15 33.34 -3.06 7.55
N PRO A 16 34.37 -3.52 6.80
CA PRO A 16 34.19 -4.37 5.62
C PRO A 16 33.95 -5.84 6.00
N TYR A 17 33.02 -6.47 5.28
CA TYR A 17 32.62 -7.86 5.44
C TYR A 17 32.51 -8.56 4.08
N LEU A 18 32.69 -9.88 4.12
CA LEU A 18 32.47 -10.78 3.00
C LEU A 18 31.23 -11.62 3.25
N LEU A 19 30.25 -11.51 2.36
CA LEU A 19 28.96 -12.19 2.47
C LEU A 19 28.94 -13.44 1.59
N THR A 20 28.45 -14.55 2.12
CA THR A 20 28.26 -15.81 1.39
C THR A 20 26.87 -16.36 1.63
N GLY A 21 26.19 -16.78 0.58
CA GLY A 21 24.81 -17.29 0.66
C GLY A 21 23.99 -16.92 -0.57
N HIS A 22 22.70 -16.64 -0.39
CA HIS A 22 21.81 -16.37 -1.52
C HIS A 22 20.67 -15.41 -1.15
N LYS A 23 20.08 -14.77 -2.16
CA LYS A 23 18.79 -14.07 -2.06
C LYS A 23 17.83 -14.65 -3.09
N TRP A 24 16.69 -15.11 -2.58
CA TRP A 24 15.67 -15.76 -3.41
C TRP A 24 14.91 -14.76 -4.29
N PHE A 25 14.62 -13.57 -3.78
CA PHE A 25 14.11 -12.45 -4.57
C PHE A 25 15.09 -11.29 -4.48
N PHE A 26 15.60 -10.88 -5.63
CA PHE A 26 16.55 -9.80 -5.77
C PHE A 26 16.17 -8.97 -7.00
N SER A 27 15.28 -8.01 -6.79
CA SER A 27 14.79 -7.09 -7.82
C SER A 27 15.86 -6.08 -8.19
N VAL A 28 15.83 -5.63 -9.44
CA VAL A 28 16.79 -4.68 -10.03
C VAL A 28 18.23 -5.18 -9.86
N PRO A 29 18.59 -6.38 -10.39
CA PRO A 29 19.92 -6.96 -10.21
C PRO A 29 21.05 -6.11 -10.79
N MET A 30 20.73 -5.11 -11.61
CA MET A 30 21.66 -4.15 -12.20
C MET A 30 21.97 -2.94 -11.31
N SER A 31 21.31 -2.77 -10.14
CA SER A 31 21.60 -1.63 -9.26
C SER A 31 23.07 -1.56 -8.86
N ASP A 32 23.52 -0.32 -8.62
CA ASP A 32 24.89 -0.01 -8.21
C ASP A 32 25.13 -0.28 -6.72
N LEU A 33 24.08 -0.24 -5.91
CA LEU A 33 24.11 -0.48 -4.47
C LEU A 33 22.95 -1.37 -4.04
N PHE A 34 23.20 -2.20 -3.04
CA PHE A 34 22.21 -3.08 -2.43
C PHE A 34 22.30 -3.02 -0.90
N LEU A 35 21.16 -2.79 -0.25
CA LEU A 35 21.00 -3.10 1.16
C LEU A 35 20.68 -4.58 1.30
N THR A 36 21.47 -5.31 2.08
CA THR A 36 21.33 -6.75 2.24
C THR A 36 21.49 -7.17 3.69
N LEU A 37 20.61 -8.08 4.14
CA LEU A 37 20.69 -8.65 5.47
C LEU A 37 21.52 -9.94 5.45
N ALA A 38 22.46 -10.08 6.38
CA ALA A 38 23.24 -11.30 6.56
C ALA A 38 23.51 -11.54 8.05
N GLN A 39 23.75 -12.81 8.38
CA GLN A 39 23.91 -13.26 9.75
C GLN A 39 25.37 -13.14 10.18
N THR A 40 25.60 -12.55 11.35
CA THR A 40 26.89 -12.52 12.03
C THR A 40 26.79 -13.29 13.36
N ASP A 41 27.89 -13.35 14.10
CA ASP A 41 27.95 -13.99 15.42
C ASP A 41 26.97 -13.36 16.44
N LYS A 42 26.57 -12.11 16.24
CA LYS A 42 25.60 -11.39 17.10
C LYS A 42 24.19 -11.31 16.50
N GLY A 43 23.94 -12.01 15.40
CA GLY A 43 22.63 -12.10 14.76
C GLY A 43 22.52 -11.31 13.44
N LEU A 44 21.28 -11.04 13.04
CA LEU A 44 20.98 -10.49 11.72
C LEU A 44 21.41 -9.03 11.63
N SER A 45 22.31 -8.72 10.71
CA SER A 45 22.90 -7.39 10.50
C SER A 45 22.59 -6.87 9.10
N CYS A 46 22.64 -5.55 8.93
CA CYS A 46 22.44 -4.88 7.64
C CYS A 46 23.78 -4.49 7.01
N PHE A 47 23.88 -4.62 5.70
CA PHE A 47 25.09 -4.32 4.93
C PHE A 47 24.74 -3.54 3.66
N LEU A 48 25.61 -2.60 3.29
CA LEU A 48 25.64 -1.97 1.98
C LEU A 48 26.65 -2.70 1.10
N ALA A 49 26.19 -3.36 0.05
CA ALA A 49 27.05 -3.97 -0.96
C ALA A 49 27.03 -3.13 -2.24
N THR A 50 28.18 -2.92 -2.85
CA THR A 50 28.24 -2.36 -4.21
C THR A 50 27.92 -3.44 -5.23
N GLY A 51 27.29 -3.08 -6.34
CA GLY A 51 27.11 -3.98 -7.47
C GLY A 51 28.38 -4.17 -8.29
N TRP A 52 29.27 -3.17 -8.26
CA TRP A 52 30.53 -3.13 -9.00
C TRP A 52 31.70 -2.89 -8.04
N LEU A 53 32.84 -3.50 -8.32
CA LEU A 53 34.10 -3.26 -7.63
C LEU A 53 34.81 -2.04 -8.25
N PRO A 54 35.79 -1.43 -7.55
CA PRO A 54 36.53 -0.27 -8.06
C PRO A 54 37.27 -0.51 -9.37
N ASP A 55 37.58 -1.77 -9.69
CA ASP A 55 38.20 -2.17 -10.96
C ASP A 55 37.20 -2.30 -12.13
N GLY A 56 35.92 -1.99 -11.90
CA GLY A 56 34.84 -2.07 -12.88
C GLY A 56 34.24 -3.48 -13.03
N SER A 57 34.79 -4.50 -12.37
CA SER A 57 34.22 -5.85 -12.39
C SER A 57 32.97 -5.95 -11.51
N ARG A 58 32.10 -6.94 -11.77
CA ARG A 58 30.91 -7.17 -10.94
C ARG A 58 31.34 -7.65 -9.55
N ASN A 59 30.81 -7.04 -8.49
CA ASN A 59 31.01 -7.53 -7.13
C ASN A 59 30.39 -8.91 -7.00
N ARG A 60 31.08 -9.81 -6.28
CA ARG A 60 30.98 -11.28 -6.27
C ARG A 60 29.57 -11.85 -5.99
N LEU A 61 28.67 -11.58 -6.91
CA LEU A 61 27.27 -11.95 -7.01
C LEU A 61 27.07 -12.63 -8.36
N LYS A 62 26.46 -13.81 -8.32
CA LYS A 62 26.10 -14.58 -9.50
C LYS A 62 24.59 -14.56 -9.65
N LEU A 63 24.12 -14.08 -10.80
CA LEU A 63 22.73 -14.22 -11.22
C LEU A 63 22.49 -15.67 -11.64
N GLN A 64 21.56 -16.35 -10.98
CA GLN A 64 21.22 -17.74 -11.32
C GLN A 64 20.13 -17.77 -12.40
N ARG A 65 19.05 -17.03 -12.16
CA ARG A 65 17.94 -16.89 -13.12
C ARG A 65 17.12 -15.63 -12.85
N LEU A 66 16.40 -15.18 -13.87
CA LEU A 66 15.31 -14.22 -13.72
C LEU A 66 14.00 -14.95 -13.37
N LYS A 67 13.14 -14.28 -12.62
CA LYS A 67 11.81 -14.77 -12.26
C LYS A 67 10.86 -14.63 -13.46
N ASP A 68 10.15 -15.70 -13.79
CA ASP A 68 8.94 -15.60 -14.60
C ASP A 68 7.77 -15.22 -13.69
N LYS A 69 7.38 -13.94 -13.73
CA LYS A 69 6.41 -13.34 -12.80
C LYS A 69 5.03 -13.21 -13.44
N CYS A 70 3.97 -13.37 -12.65
CA CYS A 70 2.60 -13.12 -13.11
C CYS A 70 2.41 -11.68 -13.58
N GLY A 71 2.90 -10.68 -12.85
CA GLY A 71 2.90 -9.25 -13.20
C GLY A 71 4.29 -8.64 -13.09
N ASN A 72 4.41 -7.30 -13.18
CA ASN A 72 5.65 -6.56 -12.96
C ASN A 72 6.80 -7.03 -13.87
N LYS A 73 6.48 -7.53 -15.07
CA LYS A 73 7.42 -8.20 -15.97
C LYS A 73 8.51 -7.27 -16.52
N SER A 74 8.26 -5.96 -16.54
CA SER A 74 9.26 -4.95 -16.95
C SER A 74 10.40 -4.80 -15.95
N ASN A 75 10.16 -5.10 -14.67
CA ASN A 75 11.18 -5.05 -13.63
C ASN A 75 11.84 -6.41 -13.50
N ALA A 76 13.16 -6.50 -13.74
CA ALA A 76 13.90 -7.74 -13.56
C ALA A 76 13.97 -8.11 -12.07
N SER A 77 13.43 -9.28 -11.72
CA SER A 77 13.65 -9.90 -10.41
C SER A 77 14.44 -11.17 -10.60
N SER A 78 15.43 -11.41 -9.74
CA SER A 78 16.39 -12.49 -9.90
C SER A 78 16.54 -13.35 -8.65
N GLU A 79 17.12 -14.54 -8.84
CA GLU A 79 17.78 -15.32 -7.80
C GLU A 79 19.27 -15.10 -7.90
N VAL A 80 19.92 -14.84 -6.77
CA VAL A 80 21.36 -14.54 -6.74
C VAL A 80 22.06 -15.31 -5.65
N GLU A 81 23.31 -15.68 -5.92
CA GLU A 81 24.24 -16.25 -4.94
C GLU A 81 25.43 -15.32 -4.73
N PHE A 82 25.86 -15.21 -3.48
CA PHE A 82 27.02 -14.43 -3.06
C PHE A 82 28.17 -15.37 -2.73
N TYR A 83 29.37 -15.08 -3.25
CA TYR A 83 30.58 -15.85 -2.97
C TYR A 83 31.68 -14.93 -2.45
N GLY A 84 31.55 -14.54 -1.18
CA GLY A 84 32.40 -13.51 -0.60
C GLY A 84 32.14 -12.13 -1.19
N LEU A 85 30.86 -11.75 -1.35
CA LEU A 85 30.43 -10.42 -1.78
C LEU A 85 30.98 -9.36 -0.83
N HIS A 86 31.65 -8.35 -1.37
CA HIS A 86 32.19 -7.24 -0.57
C HIS A 86 31.05 -6.32 -0.13
N ALA A 87 30.95 -6.06 1.17
CA ALA A 87 29.95 -5.18 1.72
C ALA A 87 30.46 -4.46 2.97
N VAL A 88 29.83 -3.34 3.32
CA VAL A 88 30.11 -2.57 4.53
C VAL A 88 28.94 -2.70 5.49
N MET A 89 29.20 -2.99 6.75
CA MET A 89 28.13 -3.06 7.75
C MET A 89 27.49 -1.69 7.96
N LEU A 90 26.16 -1.66 8.00
CA LEU A 90 25.37 -0.48 8.31
C LEU A 90 24.62 -0.66 9.64
N GLY A 91 24.86 0.28 10.55
CA GLY A 91 24.25 0.27 11.88
C GLY A 91 24.89 -0.74 12.83
N GLU A 92 24.19 -1.01 13.93
CA GLU A 92 24.66 -1.90 14.99
C GLU A 92 24.56 -3.38 14.57
N GLU A 93 25.61 -4.14 14.85
CA GLU A 93 25.66 -5.59 14.62
C GLU A 93 24.53 -6.30 15.38
N GLY A 94 23.81 -7.21 14.72
CA GLY A 94 22.64 -7.90 15.28
C GLY A 94 21.34 -7.08 15.26
N ARG A 95 21.37 -5.83 14.78
CA ARG A 95 20.21 -4.93 14.72
C ARG A 95 19.75 -4.61 13.30
N GLY A 96 20.06 -5.48 12.33
CA GLY A 96 19.80 -5.25 10.90
C GLY A 96 18.34 -4.97 10.54
N ILE A 97 17.38 -5.61 11.23
CA ILE A 97 15.95 -5.33 11.04
C ILE A 97 15.63 -3.88 11.43
N ARG A 98 16.18 -3.39 12.55
CA ARG A 98 15.99 -2.01 12.99
C ARG A 98 16.61 -1.04 11.99
N THR A 99 17.79 -1.35 11.46
CA THR A 99 18.46 -0.50 10.46
C THR A 99 17.62 -0.34 9.19
N ILE A 100 16.98 -1.41 8.70
CA ILE A 100 16.25 -1.37 7.42
C ILE A 100 14.78 -0.92 7.56
N ILE A 101 14.24 -0.87 8.79
CA ILE A 101 12.81 -0.59 8.99
C ILE A 101 12.42 0.83 8.58
N GLU A 102 13.34 1.79 8.69
CA GLU A 102 13.14 3.17 8.26
C GLU A 102 12.91 3.24 6.74
N MET A 103 13.76 2.54 5.96
CA MET A 103 13.55 2.38 4.51
C MET A 103 12.24 1.64 4.21
N ALA A 104 11.94 0.57 4.96
CA ALA A 104 10.71 -0.19 4.77
C ALA A 104 9.47 0.70 4.95
N HIS A 105 9.49 1.65 5.88
CA HIS A 105 8.42 2.63 6.06
C HIS A 105 8.13 3.44 4.80
N LEU A 106 9.17 3.99 4.16
CA LEU A 106 9.05 4.75 2.91
C LEU A 106 8.44 3.90 1.79
N THR A 107 8.96 2.68 1.59
CA THR A 107 8.44 1.79 0.55
C THR A 107 6.97 1.39 0.80
N ARG A 108 6.52 1.33 2.06
CA ARG A 108 5.11 1.04 2.38
C ARG A 108 4.19 2.17 1.95
N LEU A 109 4.62 3.42 2.09
CA LEU A 109 3.90 4.56 1.53
C LEU A 109 3.85 4.46 -0.01
N ASP A 110 4.97 4.11 -0.66
CA ASP A 110 4.99 3.89 -2.12
C ASP A 110 3.99 2.81 -2.57
N PHE A 111 3.85 1.72 -1.80
CA PHE A 111 2.86 0.69 -2.12
C PHE A 111 1.42 1.17 -1.95
N ALA A 112 1.14 2.04 -0.97
CA ALA A 112 -0.18 2.64 -0.79
C ALA A 112 -0.50 3.61 -1.94
N VAL A 113 0.42 4.53 -2.26
CA VAL A 113 0.30 5.49 -3.35
C VAL A 113 0.22 4.77 -4.70
N GLY A 114 1.12 3.83 -4.97
CA GLY A 114 1.19 3.07 -6.22
C GLY A 114 -0.06 2.22 -6.46
N SER A 115 -0.61 1.58 -5.43
CA SER A 115 -1.88 0.84 -5.56
C SER A 115 -3.06 1.78 -5.80
N SER A 116 -3.09 2.94 -5.14
CA SER A 116 -4.11 3.97 -5.36
C SER A 116 -4.05 4.53 -6.79
N GLY A 117 -2.84 4.78 -7.31
CA GLY A 117 -2.62 5.22 -8.69
C GLY A 117 -3.02 4.16 -9.72
N LEU A 118 -2.69 2.89 -9.46
CA LEU A 118 -3.09 1.77 -10.32
C LEU A 118 -4.62 1.62 -10.39
N MET A 119 -5.30 1.76 -9.26
CA MET A 119 -6.76 1.79 -9.21
C MET A 119 -7.35 2.99 -9.96
N ARG A 120 -6.77 4.18 -9.77
CA ARG A 120 -7.21 5.38 -10.49
C ARG A 120 -7.05 5.24 -12.00
N GLN A 121 -5.98 4.58 -12.46
CA GLN A 121 -5.79 4.27 -13.88
C GLN A 121 -6.89 3.32 -14.38
N ALA A 122 -7.15 2.23 -13.66
CA ALA A 122 -8.21 1.27 -14.01
C ALA A 122 -9.60 1.94 -14.08
N LEU A 123 -9.93 2.79 -13.11
CA LEU A 123 -11.19 3.56 -13.10
C LEU A 123 -11.29 4.49 -14.31
N SER A 124 -10.20 5.17 -14.67
CA SER A 124 -10.21 6.11 -15.81
C SER A 124 -10.51 5.37 -17.12
N GLN A 125 -9.97 4.15 -17.28
CA GLN A 125 -10.28 3.30 -18.43
C GLN A 125 -11.74 2.82 -18.41
N ALA A 126 -12.25 2.40 -17.25
CA ALA A 126 -13.64 1.97 -17.10
C ALA A 126 -14.63 3.12 -17.40
N ILE A 127 -14.40 4.33 -16.87
CA ILE A 127 -15.20 5.53 -17.15
C ILE A 127 -15.18 5.84 -18.65
N HIS A 128 -13.99 5.85 -19.27
CA HIS A 128 -13.85 6.13 -20.69
C HIS A 128 -14.61 5.10 -21.54
N HIS A 129 -14.45 3.82 -21.26
CA HIS A 129 -15.14 2.75 -21.99
C HIS A 129 -16.66 2.85 -21.83
N THR A 130 -17.15 2.92 -20.59
CA THR A 130 -18.59 2.95 -20.30
C THR A 130 -19.29 4.22 -20.79
N SER A 131 -18.56 5.33 -20.94
CA SER A 131 -19.09 6.56 -21.53
C SER A 131 -19.23 6.49 -23.05
N ASN A 132 -18.45 5.65 -23.72
CA ASN A 132 -18.46 5.54 -25.19
C ASN A 132 -19.17 4.27 -25.71
N ARG A 133 -19.26 3.21 -24.89
CA ARG A 133 -19.92 1.97 -25.25
C ARG A 133 -21.42 2.09 -25.09
N ARG A 134 -22.17 1.57 -26.07
CA ARG A 134 -23.65 1.48 -26.01
C ARG A 134 -24.11 0.05 -25.77
N ALA A 135 -25.16 -0.11 -24.97
CA ALA A 135 -25.94 -1.34 -24.82
C ALA A 135 -27.38 -0.97 -24.43
N PHE A 136 -28.35 -1.83 -24.72
CA PHE A 136 -29.77 -1.56 -24.44
C PHE A 136 -30.22 -0.17 -24.91
N GLN A 137 -29.79 0.23 -26.12
CA GLN A 137 -30.09 1.52 -26.78
C GLN A 137 -29.60 2.79 -26.05
N ARG A 138 -28.76 2.67 -25.02
CA ARG A 138 -28.21 3.79 -24.23
C ARG A 138 -26.70 3.68 -24.09
N GLY A 139 -26.02 4.76 -23.69
CA GLY A 139 -24.64 4.66 -23.22
C GLY A 139 -24.59 3.77 -21.98
N LEU A 140 -23.54 2.96 -21.82
CA LEU A 140 -23.43 2.08 -20.65
C LEU A 140 -23.48 2.90 -19.35
N ILE A 141 -22.79 4.03 -19.30
CA ILE A 141 -22.80 4.92 -18.12
C ILE A 141 -24.17 5.56 -17.83
N ASP A 142 -25.10 5.54 -18.80
CA ASP A 142 -26.48 6.02 -18.62
C ASP A 142 -27.38 4.98 -17.98
N LEU A 143 -26.95 3.71 -17.93
CA LEU A 143 -27.65 2.66 -17.21
C LEU A 143 -27.42 2.85 -15.71
N PRO A 144 -28.47 3.00 -14.88
CA PRO A 144 -28.30 3.26 -13.44
C PRO A 144 -27.45 2.21 -12.71
N ILE A 145 -27.54 0.94 -13.14
CA ILE A 145 -26.74 -0.15 -12.57
C ILE A 145 -25.23 0.00 -12.84
N MET A 146 -24.85 0.38 -14.06
CA MET A 146 -23.45 0.62 -14.42
C MET A 146 -22.93 1.91 -13.76
N ARG A 147 -23.77 2.95 -13.72
CA ARG A 147 -23.42 4.19 -13.00
C ARG A 147 -23.15 3.93 -11.53
N ASN A 148 -23.92 3.04 -10.89
CA ASN A 148 -23.67 2.63 -9.50
C ASN A 148 -22.28 1.98 -9.36
N VAL A 149 -21.94 0.99 -10.21
CA VAL A 149 -20.61 0.35 -10.22
C VAL A 149 -19.49 1.37 -10.36
N VAL A 150 -19.58 2.25 -11.37
CA VAL A 150 -18.54 3.25 -11.64
C VAL A 150 -18.45 4.30 -10.52
N ALA A 151 -19.58 4.72 -9.95
CA ALA A 151 -19.60 5.62 -8.81
C ALA A 151 -18.96 4.98 -7.56
N ASP A 152 -19.20 3.68 -7.35
CA ASP A 152 -18.65 2.94 -6.22
C ASP A 152 -17.12 2.82 -6.31
N LEU A 153 -16.62 2.49 -7.51
CA LEU A 153 -15.19 2.52 -7.83
C LEU A 153 -14.60 3.94 -7.67
N ALA A 154 -15.33 4.98 -8.10
CA ALA A 154 -14.88 6.36 -7.96
C ALA A 154 -14.73 6.80 -6.49
N VAL A 155 -15.72 6.50 -5.66
CA VAL A 155 -15.69 6.77 -4.21
C VAL A 155 -14.48 6.12 -3.56
N GLU A 156 -14.22 4.84 -3.86
CA GLU A 156 -13.09 4.12 -3.26
C GLU A 156 -11.73 4.60 -3.77
N SER A 157 -11.62 4.91 -5.07
CA SER A 157 -10.41 5.48 -5.65
C SER A 157 -10.06 6.84 -5.03
N GLU A 158 -11.05 7.70 -4.79
CA GLU A 158 -10.82 9.01 -4.17
C GLU A 158 -10.45 8.87 -2.70
N ALA A 159 -11.14 8.02 -1.94
CA ALA A 159 -10.86 7.74 -0.54
C ALA A 159 -9.40 7.32 -0.29
N LEU A 160 -8.93 6.34 -1.08
CA LEU A 160 -7.57 5.81 -0.98
C LEU A 160 -6.50 6.83 -1.38
N MET A 161 -6.78 7.66 -2.38
CA MET A 161 -5.87 8.73 -2.78
C MET A 161 -5.73 9.80 -1.68
N TRP A 162 -6.85 10.25 -1.09
CA TRP A 162 -6.82 11.17 0.04
C TRP A 162 -6.02 10.62 1.23
N MET A 163 -6.26 9.36 1.60
CA MET A 163 -5.52 8.71 2.68
C MET A 163 -4.03 8.62 2.36
N SER A 164 -3.65 8.20 1.14
CA SER A 164 -2.25 8.07 0.76
C SER A 164 -1.52 9.42 0.77
N MET A 165 -2.14 10.48 0.23
CA MET A 165 -1.54 11.81 0.19
C MET A 165 -1.48 12.49 1.56
N ARG A 166 -2.48 12.28 2.43
CA ARG A 166 -2.41 12.76 3.82
C ARG A 166 -1.22 12.16 4.57
N LEU A 167 -0.88 10.90 4.29
CA LEU A 167 0.24 10.21 4.93
C LEU A 167 1.59 10.57 4.32
N ALA A 168 1.63 10.93 3.04
CA ALA A 168 2.79 11.60 2.45
C ALA A 168 3.06 12.94 3.15
N GLN A 169 2.03 13.77 3.34
CA GLN A 169 2.17 15.01 4.11
C GLN A 169 2.61 14.76 5.57
N ALA A 170 2.10 13.71 6.21
CA ALA A 170 2.53 13.35 7.58
C ALA A 170 4.01 12.95 7.62
N LEU A 171 4.49 12.29 6.57
CA LEU A 171 5.89 11.95 6.42
C LEU A 171 6.77 13.19 6.19
N ASP A 172 6.33 14.13 5.34
CA ASP A 172 7.05 15.38 5.08
C ASP A 172 7.28 16.21 6.36
N HIS A 173 6.33 16.16 7.31
CA HIS A 173 6.42 16.88 8.58
C HIS A 173 6.97 16.03 9.74
N ALA A 174 7.29 14.75 9.52
CA ALA A 174 7.66 13.82 10.60
C ALA A 174 8.95 14.21 11.35
N GLU A 175 9.86 14.95 10.71
CA GLU A 175 11.10 15.40 11.35
C GLU A 175 10.87 16.58 12.31
N THR A 176 9.83 17.39 12.07
CA THR A 176 9.57 18.64 12.80
C THR A 176 8.34 18.58 13.71
N ASP A 177 7.40 17.68 13.45
CA ASP A 177 6.18 17.49 14.23
C ASP A 177 6.05 16.04 14.71
N ARG A 178 6.09 15.89 16.03
CA ARG A 178 6.02 14.58 16.68
C ARG A 178 4.68 13.88 16.46
N ALA A 179 3.57 14.62 16.40
CA ALA A 179 2.26 14.06 16.13
C ALA A 179 2.17 13.56 14.68
N GLU A 180 2.69 14.32 13.72
CA GLU A 180 2.76 13.87 12.31
C GLU A 180 3.65 12.61 12.16
N ALA A 181 4.77 12.54 12.89
CA ALA A 181 5.61 11.34 12.93
C ALA A 181 4.85 10.11 13.48
N MET A 182 4.10 10.29 14.58
CA MET A 182 3.27 9.22 15.16
C MET A 182 2.17 8.79 14.19
N LEU A 183 1.48 9.75 13.56
CA LEU A 183 0.43 9.47 12.58
C LEU A 183 1.00 8.70 11.40
N SER A 184 2.10 9.17 10.81
CA SER A 184 2.78 8.49 9.71
C SER A 184 3.12 7.05 10.09
N ARG A 185 3.74 6.83 11.25
CA ARG A 185 4.16 5.50 11.74
C ARG A 185 3.01 4.50 11.87
N ILE A 186 1.89 4.90 12.44
CA ILE A 186 0.75 3.99 12.67
C ILE A 186 -0.13 3.84 11.43
N ALA A 187 -0.35 4.91 10.65
CA ALA A 187 -1.33 4.92 9.58
C ALA A 187 -0.77 4.56 8.19
N THR A 188 0.54 4.71 7.93
CA THR A 188 1.18 4.22 6.70
C THR A 188 1.01 2.70 6.50
N PRO A 189 1.27 1.83 7.50
CA PRO A 189 0.98 0.40 7.35
C PRO A 189 -0.52 0.12 7.21
N VAL A 190 -1.41 0.89 7.84
CA VAL A 190 -2.87 0.79 7.62
C VAL A 190 -3.21 1.05 6.15
N ALA A 191 -2.67 2.14 5.57
CA ALA A 191 -2.89 2.50 4.17
C ALA A 191 -2.31 1.48 3.19
N LYS A 192 -1.07 0.99 3.43
CA LYS A 192 -0.50 -0.10 2.64
C LYS A 192 -1.42 -1.33 2.66
N TYR A 193 -1.81 -1.77 3.85
CA TYR A 193 -2.66 -2.95 4.00
C TYR A 193 -3.94 -2.78 3.19
N TRP A 194 -4.63 -1.66 3.39
CA TRP A 194 -5.94 -1.44 2.80
C TRP A 194 -5.88 -1.26 1.28
N ALA A 195 -5.06 -0.32 0.79
CA ALA A 195 -4.93 -0.03 -0.64
C ALA A 195 -4.51 -1.29 -1.43
N CYS A 196 -3.49 -1.99 -0.95
CA CYS A 196 -2.98 -3.18 -1.65
C CYS A 196 -3.93 -4.38 -1.57
N LYS A 197 -4.78 -4.46 -0.53
CA LYS A 197 -5.77 -5.54 -0.41
C LYS A 197 -6.97 -5.31 -1.35
N ARG A 198 -7.32 -4.05 -1.57
CA ARG A 198 -8.46 -3.65 -2.41
C ARG A 198 -8.13 -3.63 -3.90
N ALA A 199 -6.90 -3.28 -4.27
CA ALA A 199 -6.50 -3.16 -5.68
C ALA A 199 -6.87 -4.36 -6.57
N PRO A 200 -6.67 -5.65 -6.19
CA PRO A 200 -7.03 -6.76 -7.06
C PRO A 200 -8.53 -6.84 -7.38
N GLN A 201 -9.38 -6.65 -6.37
CA GLN A 201 -10.84 -6.70 -6.52
C GLN A 201 -11.34 -5.49 -7.31
N PHE A 202 -10.78 -4.31 -7.03
CA PHE A 202 -11.09 -3.08 -7.75
C PHE A 202 -10.78 -3.21 -9.25
N VAL A 203 -9.59 -3.69 -9.58
CA VAL A 203 -9.14 -3.79 -10.98
C VAL A 203 -9.89 -4.89 -11.71
N ALA A 204 -10.29 -5.97 -11.04
CA ALA A 204 -11.14 -7.00 -11.62
C ALA A 204 -12.51 -6.44 -12.03
N GLU A 205 -13.17 -5.66 -11.16
CA GLU A 205 -14.44 -5.01 -11.48
C GLU A 205 -14.29 -3.98 -12.62
N ALA A 206 -13.24 -3.15 -12.55
CA ALA A 206 -12.95 -2.19 -13.60
C ALA A 206 -12.67 -2.89 -14.94
N LEU A 207 -12.02 -4.07 -14.92
CA LEU A 207 -11.80 -4.90 -16.11
C LEU A 207 -13.13 -5.43 -16.67
N GLU A 208 -14.03 -5.89 -15.80
CA GLU A 208 -15.35 -6.39 -16.18
C GLU A 208 -16.19 -5.32 -16.90
N CYS A 209 -16.00 -4.03 -16.57
CA CYS A 209 -16.62 -2.92 -17.30
C CYS A 209 -16.28 -2.90 -18.81
N HIS A 210 -15.15 -3.49 -19.23
CA HIS A 210 -14.75 -3.61 -20.63
C HIS A 210 -15.27 -4.89 -21.32
N GLY A 211 -15.93 -5.78 -20.57
CA GLY A 211 -16.36 -7.09 -21.03
C GLY A 211 -15.18 -7.96 -21.50
N GLY A 212 -15.41 -8.80 -22.51
CA GLY A 212 -14.41 -9.76 -23.01
C GLY A 212 -13.10 -9.11 -23.44
N ASN A 213 -13.12 -7.89 -24.00
CA ASN A 213 -11.91 -7.18 -24.42
C ASN A 213 -10.98 -6.87 -23.24
N GLY A 214 -11.53 -6.63 -22.04
CA GLY A 214 -10.75 -6.38 -20.83
C GLY A 214 -9.84 -7.55 -20.45
N PHE A 215 -10.21 -8.78 -20.86
CA PHE A 215 -9.50 -10.02 -20.52
C PHE A 215 -8.48 -10.46 -21.59
N ILE A 216 -8.31 -9.70 -22.68
CA ILE A 216 -7.36 -10.02 -23.74
C ILE A 216 -5.98 -9.44 -23.42
N ALA A 217 -4.92 -10.21 -23.69
CA ALA A 217 -3.54 -9.85 -23.32
C ALA A 217 -2.97 -8.62 -24.05
N ASP A 218 -3.56 -8.20 -25.16
CA ASP A 218 -3.21 -6.96 -25.86
C ASP A 218 -3.93 -5.72 -25.30
N HIS A 219 -4.87 -5.91 -24.38
CA HIS A 219 -5.61 -4.83 -23.73
C HIS A 219 -4.89 -4.34 -22.47
N LEU A 220 -4.92 -3.02 -22.23
CA LEU A 220 -4.23 -2.39 -21.09
C LEU A 220 -4.63 -2.98 -19.73
N MET A 221 -5.90 -3.37 -19.58
CA MET A 221 -6.44 -3.91 -18.32
C MET A 221 -5.78 -5.21 -17.89
N GLU A 222 -5.30 -6.03 -18.83
CA GLU A 222 -4.59 -7.27 -18.50
C GLU A 222 -3.35 -7.00 -17.64
N ARG A 223 -2.57 -5.97 -18.00
CA ARG A 223 -1.37 -5.59 -17.26
C ARG A 223 -1.73 -5.11 -15.86
N LEU A 224 -2.76 -4.26 -15.74
CA LEU A 224 -3.21 -3.75 -14.44
C LEU A 224 -3.69 -4.88 -13.54
N TYR A 225 -4.45 -5.83 -14.10
CA TYR A 225 -4.97 -6.99 -13.38
C TYR A 225 -3.84 -7.88 -12.83
N ARG A 226 -2.80 -8.14 -13.64
CA ARG A 226 -1.64 -8.93 -13.20
C ARG A 226 -0.74 -8.20 -12.21
N GLU A 227 -0.68 -6.87 -12.27
CA GLU A 227 0.13 -6.03 -11.38
C GLU A 227 -0.50 -5.88 -9.99
N ALA A 228 -1.83 -5.74 -9.92
CA ALA A 228 -2.56 -5.36 -8.72
C ALA A 228 -2.24 -6.18 -7.43
N PRO A 229 -2.03 -7.51 -7.48
CA PRO A 229 -1.76 -8.29 -6.28
C PRO A 229 -0.35 -8.08 -5.69
N LEU A 230 0.61 -7.62 -6.50
CA LEU A 230 2.03 -7.62 -6.12
C LEU A 230 2.33 -6.74 -4.91
N ASN A 231 1.78 -5.53 -4.86
CA ASN A 231 2.05 -4.56 -3.79
C ASN A 231 1.58 -5.06 -2.40
N GLY A 232 0.60 -5.98 -2.38
CA GLY A 232 0.12 -6.63 -1.17
C GLY A 232 0.98 -7.80 -0.69
N ILE A 233 1.97 -8.22 -1.49
CA ILE A 233 2.91 -9.31 -1.21
C ILE A 233 4.31 -8.75 -0.88
N TRP A 234 4.77 -7.76 -1.65
CA TRP A 234 6.10 -7.15 -1.49
C TRP A 234 6.22 -6.41 -0.14
N GLU A 235 7.34 -6.59 0.57
CA GLU A 235 7.69 -5.87 1.82
C GLU A 235 6.58 -5.99 2.88
N GLY A 236 6.26 -7.23 3.23
CA GLY A 236 5.27 -7.57 4.25
C GLY A 236 3.89 -7.84 3.64
N THR A 237 3.46 -9.09 3.74
CA THR A 237 2.09 -9.49 3.41
C THR A 237 1.09 -8.91 4.40
N GLY A 238 -0.20 -8.95 4.07
CA GLY A 238 -1.23 -8.32 4.89
C GLY A 238 -1.21 -8.69 6.39
N ASN A 239 -0.93 -9.94 6.75
CA ASN A 239 -0.78 -10.33 8.17
C ASN A 239 0.41 -9.63 8.84
N VAL A 240 1.56 -9.59 8.18
CA VAL A 240 2.77 -8.94 8.69
C VAL A 240 2.51 -7.46 8.92
N ILE A 241 1.83 -6.80 7.99
CA ILE A 241 1.49 -5.38 8.11
C ILE A 241 0.50 -5.14 9.26
N CYS A 242 -0.55 -5.94 9.39
CA CYS A 242 -1.48 -5.78 10.52
C CYS A 242 -0.81 -6.03 11.88
N LEU A 243 0.07 -7.03 11.98
CA LEU A 243 0.85 -7.28 13.21
C LEU A 243 1.81 -6.13 13.51
N ASP A 244 2.33 -5.44 12.48
CA ASP A 244 3.16 -4.27 12.67
C ASP A 244 2.37 -3.06 13.17
N VAL A 245 1.14 -2.84 12.68
CA VAL A 245 0.22 -1.86 13.26
C VAL A 245 -0.05 -2.16 14.74
N LEU A 246 -0.34 -3.43 15.07
CA LEU A 246 -0.54 -3.86 16.46
C LEU A 246 0.68 -3.60 17.33
N ARG A 247 1.87 -3.94 16.84
CA ARG A 247 3.13 -3.69 17.55
C ARG A 247 3.40 -2.20 17.73
N ALA A 248 3.06 -1.37 16.75
CA ALA A 248 3.18 0.08 16.87
C ALA A 248 2.26 0.61 17.98
N MET A 249 0.99 0.18 18.02
CA MET A 249 0.05 0.54 19.09
C MET A 249 0.52 0.11 20.48
N GLN A 250 1.12 -1.09 20.60
CA GLN A 250 1.62 -1.60 21.88
C GLN A 250 2.89 -0.88 22.37
N ARG A 251 3.80 -0.53 21.45
CA ARG A 251 5.09 0.11 21.79
C ARG A 251 4.97 1.61 21.97
N GLU A 252 4.00 2.24 21.32
CA GLU A 252 3.77 3.67 21.35
C GLU A 252 2.27 3.95 21.45
N PRO A 253 1.65 3.75 22.64
CA PRO A 253 0.21 3.90 22.83
C PRO A 253 -0.34 5.28 22.43
N ASP A 254 0.46 6.34 22.59
CA ASP A 254 0.08 7.71 22.21
C ASP A 254 -0.24 7.85 20.71
N SER A 255 0.33 6.98 19.87
CA SER A 255 0.04 6.97 18.42
C SER A 255 -1.43 6.66 18.12
N VAL A 256 -2.11 5.90 18.99
CA VAL A 256 -3.57 5.65 18.90
C VAL A 256 -4.34 6.95 19.14
N GLY A 257 -3.94 7.73 20.14
CA GLY A 257 -4.55 9.02 20.45
C GLY A 257 -4.38 10.02 19.30
N VAL A 258 -3.19 10.08 18.72
CA VAL A 258 -2.90 10.91 17.53
C VAL A 258 -3.75 10.48 16.33
N PHE A 259 -3.83 9.18 16.04
CA PHE A 259 -4.65 8.66 14.96
C PHE A 259 -6.13 9.02 15.15
N LEU A 260 -6.69 8.78 16.35
CA LEU A 260 -8.06 9.16 16.67
C LEU A 260 -8.27 10.67 16.62
N GLY A 261 -7.27 11.45 17.02
CA GLY A 261 -7.26 12.91 16.90
C GLY A 261 -7.40 13.36 15.44
N GLU A 262 -6.66 12.76 14.52
CA GLU A 262 -6.78 13.05 13.09
C GLU A 262 -8.18 12.70 12.56
N VAL A 263 -8.73 11.54 12.92
CA VAL A 263 -10.08 11.12 12.52
C VAL A 263 -11.14 12.10 13.05
N ARG A 264 -11.04 12.49 14.33
CA ARG A 264 -11.98 13.40 15.00
C ARG A 264 -11.98 14.83 14.47
N LYS A 265 -11.02 15.23 13.64
CA LYS A 265 -11.08 16.52 12.93
C LYS A 265 -12.33 16.66 12.05
N ALA A 266 -13.00 15.55 11.72
CA ALA A 266 -14.27 15.52 10.98
C ALA A 266 -15.52 15.36 11.87
N ARG A 267 -15.36 15.38 13.20
CA ARG A 267 -16.47 15.11 14.13
C ARG A 267 -17.62 16.11 13.95
N GLY A 268 -18.85 15.61 13.97
CA GLY A 268 -20.05 16.41 13.67
C GLY A 268 -20.32 16.63 12.18
N GLY A 269 -19.41 16.19 11.29
CA GLY A 269 -19.62 16.26 9.84
C GLY A 269 -20.50 15.16 9.27
N ASP A 270 -20.57 13.99 9.91
CA ASP A 270 -21.48 12.88 9.57
C ASP A 270 -21.72 11.99 10.80
N THR A 271 -22.99 11.72 11.14
CA THR A 271 -23.37 10.95 12.33
C THR A 271 -22.96 9.48 12.25
N ARG A 272 -22.87 8.91 11.04
CA ARG A 272 -22.40 7.53 10.82
C ARG A 272 -20.90 7.45 11.10
N LEU A 273 -20.13 8.46 10.66
CA LEU A 273 -18.70 8.56 10.98
C LEU A 273 -18.46 8.70 12.47
N ASP A 274 -19.22 9.55 13.16
CA ASP A 274 -19.08 9.73 14.61
C ASP A 274 -19.34 8.41 15.36
N THR A 275 -20.46 7.75 15.03
CA THR A 275 -20.82 6.46 15.62
C THR A 275 -19.79 5.37 15.33
N PHE A 276 -19.26 5.33 14.10
CA PHE A 276 -18.23 4.40 13.69
C PHE A 276 -16.92 4.64 14.46
N THR A 277 -16.52 5.91 14.60
CA THR A 277 -15.31 6.33 15.30
C THR A 277 -15.38 5.97 16.78
N ASP A 278 -16.52 6.23 17.44
CA ASP A 278 -16.71 5.85 18.85
C ASP A 278 -16.61 4.33 19.04
N ARG A 279 -17.11 3.54 18.08
CA ARG A 279 -16.98 2.07 18.09
C ARG A 279 -15.54 1.60 17.85
N LEU A 280 -14.81 2.26 16.95
CA LEU A 280 -13.39 1.98 16.70
C LEU A 280 -12.57 2.28 17.94
N GLU A 281 -12.77 3.44 18.56
CA GLU A 281 -12.08 3.84 19.78
C GLU A 281 -12.24 2.81 20.90
N ARG A 282 -13.48 2.36 21.18
CA ARG A 282 -13.73 1.31 22.19
C ARG A 282 -12.94 0.02 21.94
N ARG A 283 -12.67 -0.33 20.67
CA ARG A 283 -11.83 -1.48 20.32
C ARG A 283 -10.35 -1.18 20.54
N LEU A 284 -9.90 0.00 20.12
CA LEU A 284 -8.51 0.43 20.27
C LEU A 284 -8.09 0.58 21.74
N MET A 285 -9.02 0.81 22.68
CA MET A 285 -8.71 0.77 24.12
C MET A 285 -8.29 -0.62 24.63
N LYS A 286 -8.59 -1.69 23.90
CA LYS A 286 -8.28 -3.09 24.27
C LYS A 286 -7.16 -3.68 23.40
N VAL A 287 -6.08 -2.91 23.17
CA VAL A 287 -5.00 -3.26 22.23
C VAL A 287 -4.48 -4.70 22.40
N ASN A 288 -4.33 -5.16 23.65
CA ASN A 288 -3.76 -6.48 23.94
C ASN A 288 -4.63 -7.66 23.49
N ASP A 289 -5.93 -7.43 23.26
CA ASP A 289 -6.88 -8.46 22.82
C ASP A 289 -7.08 -8.45 21.29
N LEU A 290 -6.38 -7.58 20.56
CA LEU A 290 -6.66 -7.33 19.15
C LEU A 290 -6.01 -8.33 18.20
N GLU A 291 -4.97 -9.06 18.60
CA GLU A 291 -4.20 -9.91 17.67
C GLU A 291 -5.08 -10.86 16.82
N PRO A 292 -6.06 -11.61 17.38
CA PRO A 292 -6.92 -12.51 16.60
C PRO A 292 -7.83 -11.79 15.59
N ILE A 293 -8.11 -10.50 15.82
CA ILE A 293 -9.02 -9.69 14.99
C ILE A 293 -8.33 -8.50 14.33
N VAL A 294 -7.00 -8.46 14.32
CA VAL A 294 -6.23 -7.25 13.99
C VAL A 294 -6.51 -6.76 12.58
N ARG A 295 -6.74 -7.67 11.62
CA ARG A 295 -7.15 -7.31 10.25
C ARG A 295 -8.43 -6.48 10.22
N ARG A 296 -9.42 -6.87 11.03
CA ARG A 296 -10.70 -6.18 11.13
C ARG A 296 -10.51 -4.79 11.75
N VAL A 297 -9.65 -4.67 12.75
CA VAL A 297 -9.36 -3.37 13.37
C VAL A 297 -8.62 -2.46 12.41
N VAL A 298 -7.60 -2.96 11.71
CA VAL A 298 -6.85 -2.19 10.71
C VAL A 298 -7.74 -1.74 9.55
N GLU A 299 -8.68 -2.59 9.10
CA GLU A 299 -9.72 -2.19 8.15
C GLU A 299 -10.61 -1.07 8.69
N MET A 300 -11.07 -1.17 9.94
CA MET A 300 -11.85 -0.10 10.56
C MET A 300 -11.05 1.21 10.68
N MET A 301 -9.75 1.14 11.00
CA MET A 301 -8.87 2.31 11.01
C MET A 301 -8.80 2.94 9.61
N ALA A 302 -8.61 2.13 8.56
CA ALA A 302 -8.58 2.63 7.19
C ALA A 302 -9.91 3.33 6.83
N PHE A 303 -11.06 2.73 7.15
CA PHE A 303 -12.36 3.35 6.87
C PHE A 303 -12.58 4.65 7.64
N ALA A 304 -12.24 4.70 8.93
CA ALA A 304 -12.39 5.91 9.73
C ALA A 304 -11.53 7.07 9.20
N LEU A 305 -10.28 6.79 8.84
CA LEU A 305 -9.38 7.81 8.28
C LEU A 305 -9.85 8.29 6.90
N GLN A 306 -10.22 7.37 6.01
CA GLN A 306 -10.77 7.70 4.69
C GLN A 306 -12.04 8.56 4.81
N ALA A 307 -13.00 8.16 5.64
CA ALA A 307 -14.23 8.92 5.84
C ALA A 307 -13.97 10.32 6.41
N SER A 308 -13.08 10.44 7.41
CA SER A 308 -12.70 11.74 7.98
C SER A 308 -12.14 12.69 6.90
N LEU A 309 -11.24 12.18 6.05
CA LEU A 309 -10.65 12.97 4.97
C LEU A 309 -11.67 13.36 3.90
N LEU A 310 -12.56 12.45 3.51
CA LEU A 310 -13.62 12.76 2.54
C LEU A 310 -14.60 13.79 3.08
N VAL A 311 -15.04 13.66 4.33
CA VAL A 311 -15.95 14.63 4.97
C VAL A 311 -15.33 16.02 5.04
N ARG A 312 -14.01 16.11 5.26
CA ARG A 312 -13.28 17.39 5.36
C ARG A 312 -12.95 18.02 4.02
N TYR A 313 -12.65 17.22 2.99
CA TYR A 313 -11.95 17.70 1.79
C TYR A 313 -12.56 17.26 0.46
N SER A 314 -13.51 16.33 0.45
CA SER A 314 -14.21 15.89 -0.76
C SER A 314 -15.56 16.61 -0.92
N THR A 315 -16.31 16.23 -1.96
CA THR A 315 -17.67 16.75 -2.15
C THR A 315 -18.67 16.04 -1.24
N PRO A 316 -19.80 16.69 -0.89
CA PRO A 316 -20.85 16.05 -0.10
C PRO A 316 -21.37 14.73 -0.71
N ALA A 317 -21.43 14.65 -2.04
CA ALA A 317 -21.88 13.45 -2.75
C ALA A 317 -20.93 12.25 -2.49
N VAL A 318 -19.62 12.45 -2.64
CA VAL A 318 -18.62 11.40 -2.40
C VAL A 318 -18.55 11.03 -0.91
N ALA A 319 -18.50 12.04 -0.03
CA ALA A 319 -18.43 11.81 1.41
C ALA A 319 -19.66 11.05 1.93
N SER A 320 -20.86 11.47 1.54
CA SER A 320 -22.11 10.80 1.95
C SER A 320 -22.19 9.37 1.40
N ALA A 321 -21.80 9.15 0.14
CA ALA A 321 -21.77 7.81 -0.46
C ALA A 321 -20.76 6.89 0.24
N PHE A 322 -19.57 7.38 0.58
CA PHE A 322 -18.60 6.60 1.35
C PHE A 322 -19.12 6.25 2.74
N CYS A 323 -19.63 7.23 3.49
CA CYS A 323 -20.16 7.01 4.83
C CYS A 323 -21.33 6.02 4.83
N ALA A 324 -22.28 6.16 3.89
CA ALA A 324 -23.39 5.24 3.73
C ALA A 324 -22.91 3.80 3.47
N ALA A 325 -22.03 3.64 2.47
CA ALA A 325 -21.64 2.32 2.01
C ALA A 325 -20.57 1.64 2.87
N ARG A 326 -19.72 2.36 3.61
CA ARG A 326 -18.59 1.75 4.35
C ARG A 326 -18.80 1.74 5.86
N LEU A 327 -19.68 2.59 6.41
CA LEU A 327 -19.81 2.76 7.87
C LEU A 327 -21.15 2.27 8.42
N ASP A 328 -22.23 2.39 7.65
CA ASP A 328 -23.62 2.13 8.09
C ASP A 328 -24.05 0.66 7.97
N GLY A 329 -23.28 -0.15 7.22
CA GLY A 329 -23.52 -1.60 7.09
C GLY A 329 -24.55 -2.00 6.04
N ASP A 330 -25.21 -1.05 5.39
CA ASP A 330 -26.12 -1.27 4.26
C ASP A 330 -25.36 -1.26 2.91
N TRP A 331 -24.49 -2.26 2.72
CA TRP A 331 -23.73 -2.46 1.49
C TRP A 331 -23.52 -3.94 1.16
N GLY A 332 -23.38 -4.26 -0.12
CA GLY A 332 -23.10 -5.61 -0.61
C GLY A 332 -21.59 -5.88 -0.76
N ARG A 333 -21.19 -7.15 -0.90
CA ARG A 333 -19.75 -7.51 -0.93
C ARG A 333 -19.03 -7.19 -2.26
N ALA A 334 -19.80 -6.94 -3.32
CA ALA A 334 -19.30 -6.56 -4.65
C ALA A 334 -19.34 -5.04 -4.81
N PHE A 335 -18.74 -4.51 -5.87
CA PHE A 335 -18.95 -3.11 -6.25
C PHE A 335 -20.33 -2.93 -6.88
N GLY A 336 -20.78 -1.68 -6.96
CA GLY A 336 -22.08 -1.34 -7.53
C GLY A 336 -23.25 -1.61 -6.59
N THR A 337 -22.97 -1.65 -5.28
CA THR A 337 -23.97 -1.86 -4.23
C THR A 337 -24.16 -0.61 -3.37
N LEU A 338 -23.90 0.58 -3.93
CA LEU A 338 -24.19 1.83 -3.22
C LEU A 338 -25.71 1.92 -2.97
N PRO A 339 -26.14 2.38 -1.77
CA PRO A 339 -27.55 2.47 -1.41
C PRO A 339 -28.31 3.47 -2.29
N HIS A 340 -29.63 3.34 -2.30
CA HIS A 340 -30.52 4.25 -3.03
C HIS A 340 -30.47 5.69 -2.48
N GLY A 341 -30.79 6.66 -3.33
CA GLY A 341 -30.85 8.08 -2.94
C GLY A 341 -29.52 8.84 -3.00
N LEU A 342 -28.44 8.18 -3.42
CA LEU A 342 -27.13 8.83 -3.63
C LEU A 342 -27.02 9.46 -5.02
N ASP A 343 -26.35 10.62 -5.08
CA ASP A 343 -26.04 11.31 -6.33
C ASP A 343 -24.83 10.68 -7.05
N THR A 344 -25.08 9.49 -7.61
CA THR A 344 -24.08 8.72 -8.36
C THR A 344 -23.59 9.43 -9.63
N GLN A 345 -24.40 10.35 -10.19
CA GLN A 345 -24.02 11.10 -11.38
C GLN A 345 -22.91 12.10 -11.06
N SER A 346 -23.09 12.93 -10.05
CA SER A 346 -22.06 13.90 -9.62
C SER A 346 -20.75 13.22 -9.20
N ILE A 347 -20.83 12.02 -8.61
CA ILE A 347 -19.64 11.22 -8.25
C ILE A 347 -18.87 10.80 -9.51
N VAL A 348 -19.57 10.26 -10.51
CA VAL A 348 -18.95 9.85 -11.79
C VAL A 348 -18.36 11.07 -12.51
N ASP A 349 -19.09 12.18 -12.56
CA ASP A 349 -18.65 13.40 -13.24
C ASP A 349 -17.40 13.99 -12.58
N ARG A 350 -17.33 13.99 -11.24
CA ARG A 350 -16.12 14.36 -10.51
C ARG A 350 -14.93 13.46 -10.84
N ALA A 351 -15.16 12.18 -11.08
CA ALA A 351 -14.10 11.23 -11.39
C ALA A 351 -13.66 11.26 -12.85
N ARG A 352 -14.46 11.84 -13.76
CA ARG A 352 -14.10 11.99 -15.17
C ARG A 352 -12.88 12.89 -15.35
N ILE A 353 -12.06 12.54 -16.33
CA ILE A 353 -10.97 13.40 -16.81
C ILE A 353 -11.54 14.06 -18.06
N GLU A 354 -11.77 15.38 -18.00
CA GLU A 354 -12.12 16.14 -19.20
C GLU A 354 -10.88 16.23 -20.11
N ALA A 355 -11.06 16.03 -21.41
CA ALA A 355 -10.02 16.33 -22.38
C ALA A 355 -9.94 17.87 -22.46
N SER A 356 -8.88 18.46 -21.88
CA SER A 356 -8.62 19.89 -22.00
C SER A 356 -8.13 20.27 -23.39
#